data_AF-A0AAW2U7H5-F1
#
_entry.id   AF-A0AAW2U7H5-F1
#
_cell.length_a   1.000
_cell.length_b   1.000
_cell.length_c   1.000
_cell.angle_alpha   90.00
_cell.angle_beta   90.00
_cell.angle_gamma   90.00
#
_symmetry.space_group_name_H-M   'P 1'
#
loop_
_entity.id
_entity.type
_entity.pdbx_description
1 polymer ?
#
loop_
_entity_poly.entity_id
_entity_poly.type
_entity_poly.pdbx_seq_one_letter_code
_entity_poly.pdbx_strand_id
1 'polypeptide(L)'
;MESAKTTAIKGAGGRRGGERKKAIPKSVKAGLQFPVGRIARFLKKGRYAQRTGIGAPIYMAAVLEYLAAEVLELAGNAARDNKKTRIIPRHVQLAIRNDEELGKLLQG
;
A
#
# COMPACT_ATOMS: atom_id res chain seq x y z
N MET A 1 -16.38 50.34 32.69
CA MET A 1 -15.08 49.72 32.39
C MET A 1 -15.32 48.53 31.47
N GLU A 2 -14.50 48.45 30.43
CA GLU A 2 -14.72 47.88 29.10
C GLU A 2 -14.83 46.34 29.06
N SER A 3 -15.84 45.81 28.36
CA SER A 3 -15.91 44.38 28.03
C SER A 3 -14.95 44.06 26.88
N ALA A 4 -13.89 43.30 27.18
CA ALA A 4 -12.97 42.81 26.17
C ALA A 4 -13.66 41.75 25.29
N LYS A 5 -13.90 42.11 24.03
CA LYS A 5 -14.37 41.19 22.98
C LYS A 5 -13.27 40.19 22.65
N THR A 6 -13.59 38.91 22.77
CA THR A 6 -12.78 37.79 22.27
C THR A 6 -12.56 37.92 20.76
N THR A 7 -11.34 38.23 20.34
CA THR A 7 -10.95 38.18 18.92
C THR A 7 -10.74 36.73 18.51
N ALA A 8 -11.71 36.17 17.80
CA ALA A 8 -11.56 34.89 17.11
C ALA A 8 -10.48 35.05 16.02
N ILE A 9 -9.33 34.40 16.23
CA ILE A 9 -8.31 34.26 15.18
C ILE A 9 -8.92 33.40 14.08
N LYS A 10 -9.32 34.03 12.97
CA LYS A 10 -9.69 33.35 11.72
C LYS A 10 -8.51 32.50 11.29
N GLY A 11 -8.63 31.18 11.49
CA GLY A 11 -7.66 30.21 11.03
C GLY A 11 -7.36 30.41 9.55
N ALA A 12 -6.07 30.44 9.21
CA ALA A 12 -5.56 30.60 7.85
C ALA A 12 -6.39 29.74 6.87
N GLY A 13 -7.05 30.41 5.94
CA GLY A 13 -7.92 29.79 4.95
C GLY A 13 -7.12 28.88 4.03
N GLY A 14 -7.08 27.59 4.36
CA GLY A 14 -6.64 26.58 3.41
C GLY A 14 -7.53 26.65 2.17
N ARG A 15 -6.92 26.87 0.99
CA ARG A 15 -7.52 26.93 -0.37
C ARG A 15 -8.98 26.44 -0.43
N ARG A 16 -9.91 27.29 -0.03
CA ARG A 16 -11.37 27.07 -0.12
C ARG A 16 -11.88 28.17 -1.05
N GLY A 17 -11.85 27.93 -2.35
CA GLY A 17 -12.41 28.90 -3.30
C GLY A 17 -11.99 28.78 -4.76
N GLY A 18 -11.04 27.92 -5.13
CA GLY A 18 -10.66 27.69 -6.53
C GLY A 18 -11.11 26.33 -7.06
N GLU A 19 -11.18 26.18 -8.38
CA GLU A 19 -11.40 24.89 -9.04
C GLU A 19 -10.47 23.82 -8.44
N ARG A 20 -11.08 22.76 -7.90
CA ARG A 20 -10.33 21.66 -7.31
C ARG A 20 -9.69 20.86 -8.43
N LYS A 21 -8.36 20.98 -8.55
CA LYS A 21 -7.56 20.08 -9.37
C LYS A 21 -7.92 18.62 -9.03
N LYS A 22 -8.04 17.76 -10.04
CA LYS A 22 -8.28 16.33 -9.87
C LYS A 22 -7.25 15.77 -8.87
N ALA A 23 -7.74 15.07 -7.85
CA ALA A 23 -6.89 14.50 -6.82
C ALA A 23 -6.06 13.34 -7.41
N ILE A 24 -4.74 13.48 -7.44
CA ILE A 24 -3.84 12.39 -7.84
C ILE A 24 -3.81 11.34 -6.70
N PRO A 25 -4.07 10.05 -6.99
CA PRO A 25 -4.03 8.99 -5.98
C PRO A 25 -2.67 8.87 -5.31
N LYS A 26 -2.66 8.49 -4.02
CA LYS A 26 -1.41 8.29 -3.27
C LYS A 26 -0.50 7.22 -3.89
N SER A 27 -1.07 6.16 -4.45
CA SER A 27 -0.31 5.11 -5.17
C SER A 27 0.45 5.68 -6.36
N VAL A 28 -0.21 6.50 -7.20
CA VAL A 28 0.42 7.16 -8.36
C VAL A 28 1.55 8.08 -7.92
N LYS A 29 1.35 8.86 -6.85
CA LYS A 29 2.41 9.73 -6.29
C LYS A 29 3.60 8.95 -5.72
N ALA A 30 3.36 7.74 -5.22
CA ALA A 30 4.38 6.88 -4.65
C ALA A 30 5.04 5.94 -5.68
N GLY A 31 4.56 5.92 -6.93
CA GLY A 31 5.06 5.02 -7.96
C GLY A 31 4.67 3.55 -7.75
N LEU A 32 3.61 3.27 -7.00
CA LEU A 32 3.18 1.92 -6.63
C LEU A 32 1.94 1.49 -7.41
N GLN A 33 1.91 0.23 -7.86
CA GLN A 33 0.71 -0.41 -8.39
C GLN A 33 -0.30 -0.73 -7.28
N PHE A 34 0.19 -1.07 -6.09
CA PHE A 34 -0.65 -1.45 -4.97
C PHE A 34 -1.41 -0.25 -4.37
N PRO A 35 -2.64 -0.46 -3.88
CA PRO A 35 -3.52 0.62 -3.43
C PRO A 35 -3.16 1.14 -2.03
N VAL A 36 -2.28 2.16 -1.94
CA VAL A 36 -1.86 2.83 -0.70
C VAL A 36 -3.05 3.30 0.13
N GLY A 37 -4.09 3.86 -0.51
CA GLY A 37 -5.29 4.32 0.19
C GLY A 37 -6.09 3.20 0.85
N ARG A 38 -6.12 2.01 0.23
CA ARG A 38 -6.80 0.83 0.78
C ARG A 38 -6.03 0.27 1.97
N ILE A 39 -4.70 0.22 1.87
CA ILE A 39 -3.82 -0.23 2.95
C ILE A 39 -3.93 0.72 4.15
N ALA A 40 -3.94 2.03 3.93
CA ALA A 40 -4.19 3.01 5.00
C ALA A 40 -5.52 2.77 5.73
N ARG A 41 -6.58 2.44 4.98
CA ARG A 41 -7.88 2.10 5.57
C ARG A 41 -7.81 0.81 6.38
N PHE A 42 -7.11 -0.21 5.90
CA PHE A 42 -6.94 -1.48 6.63
C PHE A 42 -6.11 -1.32 7.90
N LEU A 43 -5.03 -0.54 7.87
CA LEU A 43 -4.25 -0.22 9.07
C LEU A 43 -5.12 0.47 10.15
N LYS A 44 -5.99 1.41 9.74
CA LYS A 44 -6.92 2.06 10.66
C LYS A 44 -7.99 1.10 11.20
N LYS A 45 -8.55 0.23 10.34
CA LYS A 45 -9.58 -0.75 10.74
C LYS A 45 -9.00 -1.81 11.69
N GLY A 46 -7.75 -2.21 11.49
CA GLY A 46 -7.07 -3.23 12.30
C GLY A 46 -6.70 -2.77 13.71
N ARG A 47 -6.81 -1.47 14.02
CA ARG A 47 -6.51 -0.90 15.36
C ARG A 47 -5.10 -1.26 15.88
N TYR A 48 -4.12 -1.44 14.99
CA TYR A 48 -2.74 -1.77 15.35
C TYR A 48 -2.04 -0.70 16.20
N ALA A 49 -2.48 0.56 16.07
CA ALA A 49 -2.00 1.68 16.87
C ALA A 49 -3.08 2.78 16.93
N GLN A 50 -3.00 3.67 17.92
CA GLN A 50 -3.90 4.82 18.06
C GLN A 50 -3.77 5.80 16.86
N ARG A 51 -2.55 5.98 16.34
CA ARG A 51 -2.25 6.78 15.15
C ARG A 51 -1.24 6.04 14.28
N THR A 52 -1.41 6.15 12.97
CA THR A 52 -0.47 5.61 11.98
C THR A 52 0.17 6.76 11.22
N GLY A 53 1.51 6.76 11.12
CA GLY A 53 2.25 7.76 10.35
C GLY A 53 1.85 7.75 8.87
N ILE A 54 2.03 8.89 8.19
CA ILE A 54 1.63 9.03 6.78
C ILE A 54 2.40 8.11 5.83
N GLY A 55 3.65 7.78 6.18
CA GLY A 55 4.52 6.87 5.43
C GLY A 55 4.22 5.38 5.65
N ALA A 56 3.58 5.01 6.76
CA ALA A 56 3.30 3.61 7.08
C ALA A 56 2.52 2.87 5.97
N PRO A 57 1.39 3.39 5.44
CA PRO A 57 0.69 2.71 4.36
C PRO A 57 1.44 2.72 3.02
N ILE A 58 2.38 3.64 2.81
CA ILE A 58 3.20 3.70 1.60
C ILE A 58 4.25 2.59 1.66
N TYR A 59 5.00 2.54 2.76
CA TYR A 59 6.02 1.52 2.98
C TYR A 59 5.40 0.13 2.95
N MET A 60 4.25 -0.05 3.62
CA MET A 60 3.57 -1.34 3.60
C MET A 60 3.06 -1.74 2.21
N ALA A 61 2.56 -0.78 1.42
CA ALA A 61 2.19 -1.05 0.03
C ALA A 61 3.38 -1.50 -0.80
N ALA A 62 4.52 -0.84 -0.65
CA ALA A 62 5.74 -1.17 -1.38
C ALA A 62 6.24 -2.59 -1.04
N VAL A 63 6.29 -2.96 0.24
CA VAL A 63 6.72 -4.30 0.67
C VAL A 63 5.77 -5.38 0.16
N LEU A 64 4.46 -5.16 0.25
CA LEU A 64 3.47 -6.11 -0.27
C LEU A 64 3.53 -6.25 -1.80
N GLU A 65 3.77 -5.15 -2.51
CA GLU A 65 3.95 -5.15 -3.96
C GLU A 65 5.22 -5.91 -4.36
N TYR A 66 6.33 -5.68 -3.66
CA TYR A 66 7.59 -6.37 -3.87
C TYR A 66 7.43 -7.89 -3.68
N LEU A 67 6.88 -8.33 -2.53
CA LEU A 67 6.70 -9.75 -2.25
C LEU A 67 5.75 -10.42 -3.26
N ALA A 68 4.69 -9.71 -3.69
CA ALA A 68 3.80 -10.22 -4.71
C ALA A 68 4.49 -10.34 -6.09
N ALA A 69 5.33 -9.36 -6.45
CA ALA A 69 6.10 -9.41 -7.69
C ALA A 69 7.07 -10.59 -7.69
N GLU A 70 7.82 -10.80 -6.61
CA GLU A 70 8.78 -11.90 -6.45
C GLU A 70 8.11 -13.27 -6.65
N VAL A 71 7.00 -13.51 -5.94
CA VAL A 71 6.24 -14.77 -6.06
C VAL A 71 5.69 -14.95 -7.48
N LEU A 72 5.19 -13.87 -8.11
CA LEU A 72 4.64 -13.94 -9.46
C LEU A 72 5.70 -14.15 -10.53
N GLU A 73 6.90 -13.60 -10.35
CA GLU A 73 8.04 -13.78 -11.25
C GLU A 73 8.48 -15.25 -11.25
N LEU A 74 8.74 -15.81 -10.07
CA LEU A 74 9.14 -17.21 -9.93
C LEU A 74 8.03 -18.17 -10.38
N ALA A 75 6.77 -17.90 -10.03
CA ALA A 75 5.64 -18.72 -10.48
C ALA A 75 5.41 -18.59 -12.00
N GLY A 76 5.70 -17.42 -12.58
CA GLY A 76 5.68 -17.18 -14.02
C GLY A 76 6.74 -18.01 -14.76
N ASN A 77 7.96 -18.05 -14.22
CA ASN A 77 9.04 -18.89 -14.71
C ASN A 77 8.66 -20.38 -14.63
N ALA A 78 8.15 -20.84 -13.49
CA ALA A 78 7.67 -22.21 -13.34
C ALA A 78 6.51 -22.55 -14.30
N ALA A 79 5.64 -21.60 -14.63
CA ALA A 79 4.60 -21.80 -15.64
C ALA A 79 5.19 -21.96 -17.04
N ARG A 80 6.15 -21.09 -17.39
CA ARG A 80 6.84 -21.08 -18.68
C ARG A 80 7.62 -22.38 -18.91
N ASP A 81 8.33 -22.86 -17.89
CA ASP A 81 9.10 -24.12 -17.94
C ASP A 81 8.18 -25.33 -18.17
N ASN A 82 6.97 -25.29 -17.58
CA ASN A 82 5.93 -26.28 -17.81
C ASN A 82 5.14 -26.07 -19.12
N LYS A 83 5.61 -25.17 -19.99
CA LYS A 83 5.00 -24.82 -21.29
C LYS A 83 3.55 -24.34 -21.14
N LYS A 84 3.25 -23.61 -20.05
CA LYS A 84 1.94 -23.00 -19.78
C LYS A 84 2.05 -21.48 -19.79
N THR A 85 0.99 -20.83 -20.25
CA THR A 85 0.88 -19.35 -20.25
C THR A 85 0.13 -18.80 -19.03
N ARG A 86 -0.51 -19.68 -18.24
CA ARG A 86 -1.28 -19.32 -17.05
C ARG A 86 -0.64 -19.89 -15.79
N ILE A 87 -0.47 -19.04 -14.78
CA ILE A 87 -0.05 -19.44 -13.45
C ILE A 87 -1.20 -20.21 -12.77
N ILE A 88 -0.89 -21.37 -12.20
CA ILE A 88 -1.83 -22.20 -11.41
C ILE A 88 -1.22 -22.47 -10.03
N PRO A 89 -1.99 -23.00 -9.06
CA PRO A 89 -1.47 -23.25 -7.70
C PRO A 89 -0.18 -24.09 -7.66
N ARG A 90 -0.01 -25.06 -8.57
CA ARG A 90 1.24 -25.83 -8.68
C ARG A 90 2.47 -24.97 -8.95
N HIS A 91 2.37 -23.96 -9.82
CA HIS A 91 3.50 -23.08 -10.14
C HIS A 91 3.89 -22.21 -8.94
N VAL A 92 2.89 -21.72 -8.21
CA VAL A 92 3.10 -20.97 -6.96
C VAL A 92 3.77 -21.86 -5.90
N GLN A 93 3.32 -23.11 -5.75
CA GLN A 93 3.94 -24.06 -4.84
C GLN A 93 5.39 -24.36 -5.19
N LEU A 94 5.70 -24.53 -6.48
CA LEU A 94 7.06 -24.77 -6.97
C LEU A 94 7.95 -23.56 -6.71
N ALA A 95 7.48 -22.35 -6.99
CA ALA A 95 8.18 -21.11 -6.71
C ALA A 95 8.56 -21.00 -5.22
N ILE A 96 7.59 -21.21 -4.32
CA ILE A 96 7.82 -21.10 -2.87
C ILE A 96 8.78 -22.18 -2.36
N ARG A 97 8.68 -23.43 -2.84
CA ARG A 97 9.51 -24.52 -2.31
C ARG A 97 10.95 -24.50 -2.82
N ASN A 98 11.18 -23.93 -4.00
CA ASN A 98 12.50 -23.88 -4.61
C ASN A 98 13.26 -22.60 -4.25
N ASP A 99 12.60 -21.64 -3.59
CA ASP A 99 13.21 -20.42 -3.07
C ASP A 99 13.35 -20.50 -1.55
N GLU A 100 14.57 -20.32 -1.04
CA GLU A 100 14.86 -20.48 0.39
C GLU A 100 14.15 -19.42 1.25
N GLU A 101 14.13 -18.18 0.79
CA GLU A 101 13.58 -17.05 1.55
C GLU A 101 12.06 -17.11 1.61
N LEU A 102 11.39 -17.35 0.48
CA LEU A 102 9.95 -17.55 0.40
C LEU A 102 9.52 -18.84 1.12
N GLY A 103 10.32 -19.90 0.99
CA GLY A 103 10.12 -21.16 1.70
C GLY A 103 10.12 -20.95 3.20
N LYS A 104 11.09 -20.19 3.72
CA LYS A 104 11.19 -19.82 5.14
C LYS A 104 10.06 -18.88 5.58
N LEU A 105 9.72 -17.89 4.77
CA LEU A 105 8.66 -16.92 5.07
C LEU A 105 7.28 -17.59 5.19
N LEU A 106 7.02 -18.62 4.38
CA LEU A 106 5.75 -19.34 4.30
C LEU A 106 5.80 -20.71 4.98
N GLN A 107 6.80 -20.94 5.82
CA GLN A 107 6.90 -22.11 6.69
C GLN A 107 5.91 -21.97 7.85
N GLY A 108 4.63 -22.18 7.55
CA GLY A 108 3.54 -22.26 8.53
C GLY A 108 3.31 -23.67 9.05
#